data_AF-A0A6G1RH38-F1
#
_entry.id   AF-A0A6G1RH38-F1
#
_cell.length_a   1.000
_cell.length_b   1.000
_cell.length_c   1.000
_cell.angle_alpha   90.00
_cell.angle_beta   90.00
_cell.angle_gamma   90.00
#
_symmetry.space_group_name_H-M   'P 1'
#
loop_
_entity.id
_entity.type
_entity.pdbx_description
1 polymer ?
#
loop_
_entity_poly.entity_id
_entity_poly.type
_entity_poly.pdbx_seq_one_letter_code
_entity_poly.pdbx_strand_id
1 'polypeptide(L)'
;SLFQQFLYGLTYSSWFQTEEVAGDSMEARETSCIMKQTQYYFSTVNATYNAIIDCGNCSRLFHAQRLANTNLLFVVADKPLCSQCESVKLLQAEVRGILWWPSCVPLGRLAEG
;
A
#
# COMPACT_ATOMS: atom_id res chain seq x y z
N SER A 1 -27.86 -59.11 9.39
CA SER A 1 -28.47 -58.95 8.06
C SER A 1 -27.43 -58.40 7.10
N LEU A 2 -27.28 -58.98 5.90
CA LEU A 2 -26.36 -58.49 4.85
C LEU A 2 -26.75 -57.08 4.34
N PHE A 3 -28.05 -56.77 4.37
CA PHE A 3 -28.56 -55.46 3.94
C PHE A 3 -28.12 -54.33 4.89
N GLN A 4 -28.01 -54.61 6.19
CA GLN A 4 -27.48 -53.63 7.14
C GLN A 4 -26.01 -53.29 6.84
N GLN A 5 -25.18 -54.27 6.47
CA GLN A 5 -23.76 -54.04 6.15
C GLN A 5 -23.58 -53.17 4.89
N PHE A 6 -24.46 -53.31 3.91
CA PHE A 6 -24.47 -52.46 2.72
C PHE A 6 -24.81 -51.00 3.06
N LEU A 7 -25.82 -50.77 3.91
CA LEU A 7 -26.22 -49.43 4.35
C LEU A 7 -25.14 -48.74 5.20
N TYR A 8 -24.41 -49.49 6.02
CA TYR A 8 -23.25 -48.96 6.74
C TYR A 8 -22.13 -48.55 5.78
N GLY A 9 -21.89 -49.29 4.69
CA GLY A 9 -20.90 -48.91 3.66
C GLY A 9 -21.28 -47.63 2.89
N LEU A 10 -22.57 -47.43 2.61
CA LEU A 10 -23.07 -46.24 1.90
C LEU A 10 -23.10 -44.97 2.76
N THR A 11 -23.37 -45.11 4.06
CA THR A 11 -23.34 -43.99 5.00
C THR A 11 -21.90 -43.62 5.41
N TYR A 12 -21.00 -44.61 5.43
CA TYR A 12 -19.57 -44.43 5.64
C TYR A 12 -18.78 -44.09 4.36
N SER A 13 -19.43 -43.91 3.21
CA SER A 13 -18.80 -43.24 2.05
C SER A 13 -19.22 -41.78 1.97
N SER A 14 -20.31 -41.39 2.63
CA SER A 14 -20.83 -40.02 2.65
C SER A 14 -20.03 -39.09 3.58
N TRP A 15 -19.43 -39.62 4.66
CA TRP A 15 -18.54 -38.83 5.54
C TRP A 15 -17.16 -38.53 4.92
N PHE A 16 -16.72 -39.29 3.91
CA PHE A 16 -15.43 -39.08 3.23
C PHE A 16 -15.55 -38.40 1.87
N GLN A 17 -16.76 -38.28 1.30
CA GLN A 17 -17.03 -37.35 0.20
C GLN A 17 -17.36 -35.96 0.75
N THR A 18 -16.40 -35.36 1.45
CA THR A 18 -16.27 -33.91 1.34
C THR A 18 -15.57 -33.71 0.01
N GLU A 19 -16.40 -33.52 -1.00
CA GLU A 19 -16.08 -32.94 -2.29
C GLU A 19 -14.74 -32.21 -2.22
N GLU A 20 -13.77 -32.74 -2.95
CA GLU A 20 -12.64 -31.98 -3.47
C GLU A 20 -13.26 -30.88 -4.35
N VAL A 21 -13.87 -29.89 -3.71
CA VAL A 21 -14.15 -28.60 -4.31
C VAL A 21 -12.76 -28.06 -4.57
N ALA A 22 -12.28 -28.32 -5.78
CA ALA A 22 -11.40 -27.41 -6.48
C ALA A 22 -11.98 -26.01 -6.27
N GLY A 23 -11.47 -25.34 -5.23
CA GLY A 23 -11.81 -23.98 -4.88
C GLY A 23 -11.19 -23.09 -5.93
N ASP A 24 -11.77 -23.11 -7.13
CA ASP A 24 -11.66 -22.04 -8.10
C ASP A 24 -12.45 -20.84 -7.57
N SER A 25 -11.88 -20.26 -6.53
CA SER A 25 -12.11 -18.91 -6.02
C SER A 25 -11.22 -18.79 -4.78
N MET A 26 -9.94 -18.52 -5.03
CA MET A 26 -9.21 -17.63 -4.13
C MET A 26 -9.94 -16.28 -4.13
N GLU A 27 -11.13 -16.21 -3.52
CA GLU A 27 -11.56 -15.00 -2.82
C GLU A 27 -10.39 -14.72 -1.87
N ALA A 28 -9.61 -13.70 -2.21
CA ALA A 28 -8.43 -13.34 -1.48
C ALA A 28 -8.86 -13.08 -0.04
N ARG A 29 -8.72 -14.10 0.83
CA ARG A 29 -9.02 -13.98 2.26
C ARG A 29 -8.25 -12.76 2.74
N GLU A 30 -9.01 -11.78 3.19
CA GLU A 30 -8.50 -10.47 3.54
C GLU A 30 -7.72 -10.60 4.86
N THR A 31 -6.42 -10.92 4.75
CA THR A 31 -5.58 -11.16 5.92
C THR A 31 -5.00 -9.87 6.46
N SER A 32 -5.07 -9.68 7.79
CA SER A 32 -4.47 -8.56 8.49
C SER A 32 -2.97 -8.50 8.23
N CYS A 33 -2.44 -7.32 7.93
CA CYS A 33 -1.01 -7.18 7.72
C CYS A 33 -0.45 -5.82 8.13
N ILE A 34 0.89 -5.77 8.21
CA ILE A 34 1.62 -4.58 8.60
C ILE A 34 1.81 -3.69 7.37
N MET A 35 1.26 -2.50 7.45
CA MET A 35 1.37 -1.49 6.42
C MET A 35 2.22 -0.31 6.90
N LYS A 36 2.98 0.29 6.00
CA LYS A 36 3.74 1.52 6.26
C LYS A 36 2.96 2.70 5.71
N GLN A 37 2.61 3.63 6.59
CA GLN A 37 1.99 4.89 6.23
C GLN A 37 3.02 6.02 6.34
N THR A 38 3.17 6.80 5.27
CA THR A 38 4.08 7.95 5.24
C THR A 38 3.27 9.24 5.30
N GLN A 39 3.55 10.10 6.27
CA GLN A 39 2.92 11.41 6.42
C GLN A 39 3.98 12.51 6.38
N TYR A 40 3.69 13.61 5.69
CA TYR A 40 4.57 14.76 5.56
C TYR A 40 4.00 15.96 6.32
N TYR A 41 4.84 16.63 7.11
CA TYR A 41 4.46 17.80 7.90
C TYR A 41 5.57 18.86 7.86
N PHE A 42 5.21 20.11 8.15
CA PHE A 42 6.18 21.19 8.27
C PHE A 42 6.94 21.09 9.59
N SER A 43 8.28 21.10 9.53
CA SER A 43 9.17 21.03 10.71
C SER A 43 9.27 22.34 11.53
N THR A 44 8.25 23.19 11.50
CA THR A 44 8.09 24.40 12.35
C THR A 44 9.04 25.60 12.20
N VAL A 45 10.27 25.51 11.69
CA VAL A 45 11.25 26.60 11.92
C VAL A 45 11.30 27.71 10.85
N ASN A 46 11.05 27.42 9.57
CA ASN A 46 11.31 28.38 8.49
C ASN A 46 10.04 28.74 7.69
N ALA A 47 9.80 30.03 7.47
CA ALA A 47 8.75 30.52 6.59
C ALA A 47 9.18 30.51 5.12
N THR A 48 10.48 30.49 4.86
CA THR A 48 11.08 30.53 3.52
C THR A 48 12.06 29.37 3.36
N TYR A 49 11.98 28.69 2.22
CA TYR A 49 12.84 27.59 1.84
C TYR A 49 13.41 27.87 0.45
N ASN A 50 14.73 28.02 0.36
CA ASN A 50 15.46 28.21 -0.87
C ASN A 50 16.54 27.15 -0.95
N ALA A 51 16.58 26.40 -2.04
CA ALA A 51 17.70 25.49 -2.30
C ALA A 51 17.90 25.30 -3.80
N ILE A 52 19.10 24.86 -4.12
CA ILE A 52 19.50 24.43 -5.45
C ILE A 52 19.45 22.90 -5.45
N ILE A 53 18.77 22.33 -6.45
CA ILE A 53 18.75 20.89 -6.69
C ILE A 53 19.68 20.62 -7.85
N ASP A 54 20.79 19.95 -7.57
CA ASP A 54 21.77 19.53 -8.57
C ASP A 54 21.38 18.16 -9.13
N CYS A 55 21.16 18.07 -10.43
CA CYS A 55 20.93 16.81 -11.14
C CYS A 55 22.15 16.41 -12.00
N GLY A 56 23.35 16.78 -11.55
CA GLY A 56 24.62 16.52 -12.25
C GLY A 56 25.04 17.65 -13.17
N ASN A 57 24.61 17.62 -14.44
CA ASN A 57 25.01 18.61 -15.46
C ASN A 57 24.14 19.88 -15.48
N CYS A 58 23.10 19.89 -14.66
CA CYS A 58 22.14 20.96 -14.56
C CYS A 58 21.81 21.14 -13.09
N SER A 59 21.56 22.38 -12.72
CA SER A 59 21.01 22.74 -11.42
C SER A 59 19.69 23.45 -11.65
N ARG A 60 18.76 23.29 -10.71
CA ARG A 60 17.51 24.05 -10.69
C ARG A 60 17.36 24.74 -9.36
N LEU A 61 17.08 26.04 -9.40
CA LEU A 61 16.72 26.77 -8.21
C LEU A 61 15.23 26.56 -7.94
N PHE A 62 14.88 26.37 -6.67
CA PHE A 62 13.51 26.59 -6.22
C PHE A 62 13.48 27.56 -5.05
N HIS A 63 12.41 28.34 -5.01
CA HIS A 63 12.07 29.21 -3.93
C HIS A 63 10.66 28.86 -3.46
N ALA A 64 10.53 28.54 -2.18
CA ALA A 64 9.25 28.23 -1.57
C ALA A 64 9.01 29.14 -0.36
N GLN A 65 7.82 29.69 -0.27
CA GLN A 65 7.41 30.55 0.82
C GLN A 65 6.08 30.08 1.39
N ARG A 66 6.04 29.92 2.71
CA ARG A 66 4.83 29.59 3.44
C ARG A 66 3.97 30.84 3.58
N LEU A 67 2.70 30.72 3.24
CA LEU A 67 1.77 31.83 3.36
C LEU A 67 1.37 32.00 4.84
N ALA A 68 1.51 33.22 5.35
CA ALA A 68 1.29 33.54 6.76
C ALA A 68 -0.08 33.06 7.25
N ASN A 69 -0.11 32.48 8.46
CA ASN A 69 -1.33 31.97 9.10
C ASN A 69 -2.06 30.85 8.32
N THR A 70 -1.37 30.14 7.41
CA THR A 70 -1.94 29.01 6.67
C THR A 70 -1.02 27.78 6.69
N ASN A 71 -1.56 26.65 6.21
CA ASN A 71 -0.81 25.44 5.86
C ASN A 71 -0.42 25.39 4.37
N LEU A 72 -0.55 26.51 3.65
CA LEU A 72 -0.23 26.59 2.22
C LEU A 72 1.24 26.99 2.02
N LEU A 73 1.88 26.35 1.04
CA LEU A 73 3.23 26.64 0.60
C LEU A 73 3.20 27.05 -0.87
N PHE A 74 3.67 28.25 -1.18
CA PHE A 74 3.82 28.74 -2.54
C PHE A 74 5.21 28.39 -3.04
N VAL A 75 5.31 27.65 -4.14
CA VAL A 75 6.58 27.15 -4.69
C VAL A 75 6.77 27.68 -6.10
N VAL A 76 7.90 28.34 -6.34
CA VAL A 76 8.38 28.77 -7.64
C VAL A 76 9.66 28.00 -7.94
N ALA A 77 9.72 27.38 -9.11
CA ALA A 77 10.88 26.64 -9.56
C ALA A 77 11.17 26.98 -11.02
N ASP A 78 12.45 26.94 -11.38
CA ASP A 78 12.86 27.11 -12.77
C ASP A 78 12.28 25.99 -13.63
N LYS A 79 11.89 26.35 -14.86
CA LYS A 79 11.38 25.40 -15.85
C LYS A 79 12.41 24.27 -16.01
N PRO A 80 12.00 22.99 -16.02
CA PRO A 80 12.92 21.88 -16.21
C PRO A 80 13.44 21.88 -17.65
N LEU A 81 14.52 22.62 -17.89
CA LEU A 81 15.32 22.50 -19.11
C LEU A 81 16.26 21.30 -19.05
N CYS A 82 16.21 20.54 -17.95
CA CYS A 82 17.03 19.37 -17.73
C CYS A 82 16.25 18.09 -17.98
N SER A 83 16.65 17.34 -19.01
CA SER A 83 16.04 16.06 -19.40
C SER A 83 16.48 14.88 -18.54
N GLN A 84 17.57 15.02 -17.76
CA GLN A 84 18.21 13.92 -17.02
C GLN A 84 18.14 14.09 -15.50
N CYS A 85 17.09 14.74 -14.97
CA CYS A 85 16.87 14.73 -13.53
C CYS A 85 16.01 13.51 -13.17
N GLU A 86 16.66 12.37 -12.92
CA GLU A 86 15.98 11.16 -12.45
C GLU A 86 15.55 11.37 -10.99
N SER A 87 14.34 11.87 -10.80
CA SER A 87 13.73 11.97 -9.48
C SER A 87 13.00 10.68 -9.13
N VAL A 88 13.33 10.06 -8.01
CA VAL A 88 12.51 9.00 -7.42
C VAL A 88 11.14 9.59 -7.08
N LYS A 89 10.08 9.02 -7.63
CA LYS A 89 8.71 9.41 -7.28
C LYS A 89 8.44 9.02 -5.83
N LEU A 90 8.23 10.02 -4.98
CA LEU A 90 7.78 9.79 -3.62
C LEU A 90 6.28 9.45 -3.63
N LEU A 91 5.94 8.28 -3.12
CA LEU A 91 4.55 7.85 -2.98
C LEU A 91 4.05 8.19 -1.58
N GLN A 92 2.96 8.95 -1.51
CA GLN A 92 2.21 9.15 -0.28
C GLN A 92 1.01 8.21 -0.28
N ALA A 93 1.25 6.99 0.17
CA ALA A 93 0.23 5.95 0.25
C ALA A 93 0.56 4.98 1.37
N GLU A 94 -0.43 4.17 1.72
CA GLU A 94 -0.22 3.00 2.55
C GLU A 94 0.45 1.92 1.69
N VAL A 95 1.72 1.63 1.98
CA VAL A 95 2.52 0.67 1.20
C VAL A 95 2.72 -0.57 2.05
N ARG A 96 2.64 -1.75 1.43
CA ARG A 96 2.94 -3.02 2.11
C ARG A 96 4.31 -2.94 2.74
N GLY A 97 4.40 -3.24 4.04
CA GLY A 97 5.70 -3.47 4.67
C GLY A 97 6.41 -4.63 3.97
N ILE A 98 7.74 -4.62 3.94
CA ILE A 98 8.58 -5.62 3.25
C ILE A 98 8.46 -7.04 3.87
N LEU A 99 7.50 -7.26 4.78
CA LEU A 99 7.15 -8.59 5.25
C LEU A 99 6.32 -9.30 4.17
N TRP A 100 6.90 -10.36 3.62
CA TRP A 100 6.39 -11.20 2.55
C TRP A 100 5.01 -11.78 2.88
N TRP A 101 3.92 -11.06 2.57
CA TRP A 101 2.58 -11.66 2.52
C TRP A 101 1.80 -11.18 1.27
N PRO A 102 1.35 -12.11 0.41
CA PRO A 102 0.73 -11.77 -0.88
C PRO A 102 -0.70 -11.21 -0.76
N SER A 103 -1.39 -11.43 0.36
CA SER A 103 -2.75 -10.96 0.63
C SER A 103 -2.74 -10.00 1.82
N CYS A 104 -3.10 -8.74 1.63
CA CYS A 104 -2.78 -7.70 2.60
C CYS A 104 -3.77 -6.54 2.47
N VAL A 105 -4.47 -6.21 3.55
CA VAL A 105 -5.43 -5.10 3.62
C VAL A 105 -5.18 -4.25 4.87
N PRO A 106 -5.40 -2.92 4.79
CA PRO A 106 -5.17 -2.01 5.91
C PRO A 106 -5.91 -2.47 7.17
N LEU A 107 -5.18 -2.62 8.29
CA LEU A 107 -5.76 -3.03 9.58
C LEU A 107 -6.89 -2.08 10.02
N GLY A 108 -6.80 -0.79 9.68
CA GLY A 108 -7.83 0.21 9.98
C GLY A 108 -9.15 0.00 9.23
N ARG A 109 -9.14 -0.74 8.11
CA ARG A 109 -10.34 -1.00 7.30
C ARG A 109 -11.08 -2.27 7.76
N LEU A 110 -10.44 -3.14 8.55
CA LEU A 110 -11.05 -4.33 9.15
C LEU A 110 -11.86 -4.02 10.41
N ALA A 111 -11.69 -2.83 11.00
CA ALA A 111 -12.37 -2.42 12.24
C ALA A 111 -13.70 -1.69 12.02
N GLU A 112 -14.05 -1.37 10.78
CA GLU A 112 -15.31 -0.69 10.42
C GLU A 112 -16.40 -1.65 9.90
N GLY A 113 -16.22 -2.96 10.09
CA GLY A 113 -17.16 -4.02 9.73
C GLY A 113 -17.92 -4.58 10.92
#